data_AF-A0A654ANV7-F1
#
_entry.id   AF-A0A654ANV7-F1
#
_cell.length_a   1.000
_cell.length_b   1.000
_cell.length_c   1.000
_cell.angle_alpha   90.00
_cell.angle_beta   90.00
_cell.angle_gamma   90.00
#
_symmetry.space_group_name_H-M   'P 1'
#
loop_
_entity.id
_entity.type
_entity.pdbx_description
1 polymer ?
#
loop_
_entity_poly.entity_id
_entity_poly.type
_entity_poly.pdbx_seq_one_letter_code
_entity_poly.pdbx_strand_id
1 'polypeptide(L)'
;MQTTTMLTLIIAALVLALIGLAVYTRHSAGSARANGYDQGYDDAKRSHDDRIAALHEDIEHLHRTRTNLVAEHRLERDAIMQDCDARIAIYAARSLTAEDILTLRVVNSQLLLAVQTYTNLKLLDQARFANTAVQRFGQVIDRIAEALPAMPKQPDYILDVAANSVPNGKSWLVHGPQACGKTRNARAIADALGLPDILDDWQPGMPVPTTKTLVLTNAEGPFQPFTRRVLSFEQAMSLVASKQGAAA
;
A
#
# COMPACT_ATOMS: atom_id res chain seq x y z
N MET A 1 64.41 -9.21 109.86
CA MET A 1 64.95 -8.79 108.55
C MET A 1 64.69 -9.79 107.40
N GLN A 2 64.55 -11.11 107.64
CA GLN A 2 64.21 -12.08 106.57
C GLN A 2 62.73 -12.08 106.11
N THR A 3 61.79 -11.73 106.98
CA THR A 3 60.35 -11.70 106.62
C THR A 3 59.98 -10.52 105.72
N THR A 4 60.67 -9.38 105.88
CA THR A 4 60.48 -8.19 105.06
C THR A 4 60.98 -8.37 103.63
N THR A 5 62.08 -9.11 103.42
CA THR A 5 62.63 -9.36 102.07
C THR A 5 61.80 -10.37 101.27
N MET A 6 61.27 -11.41 101.91
CA MET A 6 60.31 -12.35 101.30
C MET A 6 59.03 -11.63 100.85
N LEU A 7 58.46 -10.78 101.70
CA LEU A 7 57.25 -10.04 101.37
C LEU A 7 57.47 -9.07 100.19
N THR A 8 58.62 -8.39 100.12
CA THR A 8 58.95 -7.52 99.00
C THR A 8 59.10 -8.26 97.67
N LEU A 9 59.63 -9.50 97.68
CA LEU A 9 59.76 -10.31 96.45
C LEU A 9 58.39 -10.80 95.94
N ILE A 10 57.49 -11.21 96.84
CA ILE A 10 56.13 -11.60 96.47
C ILE A 10 55.36 -10.42 95.89
N ILE A 11 55.48 -9.24 96.51
CA ILE A 11 54.85 -8.01 96.00
C ILE A 11 55.43 -7.63 94.63
N ALA A 12 56.75 -7.71 94.45
CA ALA A 12 57.39 -7.43 93.17
C ALA A 12 56.92 -8.40 92.07
N ALA A 13 56.79 -9.70 92.37
CA ALA A 13 56.27 -10.69 91.44
C ALA A 13 54.80 -10.43 91.07
N LEU A 14 53.97 -10.04 92.04
CA LEU A 14 52.57 -9.65 91.81
C LEU A 14 52.46 -8.42 90.92
N VAL A 15 53.29 -7.40 91.15
CA VAL A 15 53.32 -6.18 90.33
C VAL A 15 53.74 -6.52 88.89
N LEU A 16 54.76 -7.35 88.71
CA LEU A 16 55.18 -7.80 87.37
C LEU A 16 54.10 -8.62 86.65
N ALA A 17 53.39 -9.49 87.37
CA ALA A 17 52.28 -10.25 86.80
C ALA A 17 51.12 -9.35 86.38
N LEU A 18 50.77 -8.33 87.19
CA LEU A 18 49.74 -7.35 86.85
C LEU A 18 50.13 -6.48 85.65
N ILE A 19 51.40 -6.06 85.55
CA ILE A 19 51.91 -5.34 84.37
C ILE A 19 51.85 -6.23 83.13
N GLY A 20 52.29 -7.49 83.23
CA GLY A 20 52.22 -8.45 82.14
C GLY A 20 50.78 -8.69 81.64
N LEU A 21 49.82 -8.83 82.56
CA LEU A 21 48.41 -8.98 82.22
C LEU A 21 47.82 -7.71 81.57
N ALA A 22 48.20 -6.53 82.05
CA ALA A 22 47.77 -5.25 81.47
C ALA A 22 48.28 -5.08 80.02
N VAL A 23 49.52 -5.47 79.74
CA VAL A 23 50.08 -5.44 78.38
C VAL A 23 49.40 -6.47 77.48
N TYR A 24 49.20 -7.70 77.98
CA TYR A 24 48.53 -8.76 77.23
C TYR A 24 47.09 -8.38 76.84
N THR A 25 46.32 -7.87 77.79
CA THR A 25 44.93 -7.44 77.53
C THR A 25 44.86 -6.27 76.56
N ARG A 26 45.78 -5.30 76.65
CA ARG A 26 45.85 -4.17 75.69
C ARG A 26 46.20 -4.66 74.28
N HIS A 27 47.15 -5.58 74.15
CA HIS A 27 47.55 -6.12 72.85
C HIS A 27 46.43 -6.98 72.24
N SER A 28 45.82 -7.86 73.04
CA SER A 28 44.68 -8.69 72.64
C SER A 28 43.45 -7.87 72.23
N ALA A 29 43.14 -6.79 72.95
CA ALA A 29 42.07 -5.87 72.58
C ALA A 29 42.37 -5.11 71.27
N GLY A 30 43.64 -4.79 71.01
CA GLY A 30 44.08 -4.19 69.74
C GLY A 30 43.91 -5.15 68.56
N SER A 31 44.37 -6.40 68.70
CA SER A 31 44.23 -7.42 67.66
C SER A 31 42.77 -7.81 67.40
N ALA A 32 41.94 -7.88 68.44
CA ALA A 32 40.51 -8.16 68.29
C ALA A 32 39.77 -7.05 67.52
N ARG A 33 40.13 -5.78 67.73
CA ARG A 33 39.55 -4.65 66.99
C ARG A 33 40.00 -4.63 65.53
N ALA A 34 41.28 -4.89 65.27
CA ALA A 34 41.81 -4.98 63.91
C ALA A 34 41.16 -6.14 63.14
N ASN A 35 41.14 -7.34 63.73
CA ASN A 35 40.52 -8.51 63.11
C ASN A 35 39.01 -8.32 62.88
N GLY A 36 38.30 -7.69 63.82
CA GLY A 36 36.87 -7.40 63.66
C GLY A 36 36.58 -6.35 62.58
N TYR A 37 37.47 -5.35 62.42
CA TYR A 37 37.37 -4.37 61.35
C TYR A 37 37.59 -5.01 59.98
N ASP A 38 38.63 -5.84 59.85
CA ASP A 38 38.95 -6.55 58.60
C ASP A 38 37.84 -7.56 58.23
N GLN A 39 37.33 -8.33 59.21
CA GLN A 39 36.20 -9.23 59.00
C GLN A 39 34.94 -8.48 58.56
N GLY A 40 34.60 -7.37 59.23
CA GLY A 40 33.44 -6.57 58.87
C GLY A 40 33.57 -5.95 57.47
N TYR A 41 34.78 -5.52 57.09
CA TYR A 41 35.05 -5.00 55.75
C TYR A 41 34.91 -6.10 54.68
N ASP A 42 35.47 -7.28 54.92
CA ASP A 42 35.38 -8.41 54.00
C ASP A 42 33.94 -8.93 53.86
N ASP A 43 33.19 -9.01 54.95
CA ASP A 43 31.78 -9.43 54.93
C ASP A 43 30.90 -8.40 54.20
N ALA A 44 31.13 -7.11 54.41
CA ALA A 44 30.45 -6.05 53.67
C ALA A 44 30.78 -6.11 52.18
N LYS A 45 32.05 -6.33 51.83
CA LYS A 45 32.49 -6.48 50.44
C LYS A 45 31.83 -7.68 49.76
N ARG A 46 31.83 -8.86 50.41
CA ARG A 46 31.15 -10.06 49.89
C ARG A 46 29.66 -9.81 49.68
N SER A 47 28.98 -9.18 50.64
CA SER A 47 27.56 -8.84 50.50
C SER A 47 27.29 -7.88 49.34
N HIS A 48 28.18 -6.91 49.10
CA HIS A 48 28.09 -6.03 47.94
C HIS A 48 28.31 -6.81 46.63
N ASP A 49 29.30 -7.69 46.57
CA ASP A 49 29.58 -8.51 45.39
C ASP A 49 28.38 -9.45 45.08
N ASP A 50 27.80 -10.08 46.10
CA ASP A 50 26.61 -10.92 45.96
C ASP A 50 25.39 -10.13 45.46
N ARG A 51 25.18 -8.92 45.99
CA ARG A 51 24.11 -8.03 45.52
C ARG A 51 24.32 -7.59 44.07
N ILE A 52 25.56 -7.30 43.70
CA ILE A 52 25.90 -6.94 42.31
C ILE A 52 25.62 -8.14 41.40
N ALA A 53 26.00 -9.36 41.79
CA ALA A 53 25.74 -10.57 41.02
C ALA A 53 24.22 -10.81 40.83
N ALA A 54 23.43 -10.70 41.90
CA ALA A 54 21.97 -10.84 41.83
C ALA A 54 21.33 -9.79 40.91
N LEU A 55 21.78 -8.53 40.96
CA LEU A 55 21.28 -7.48 40.07
C LEU A 55 21.64 -7.75 38.60
N HIS A 56 22.82 -8.32 38.32
CA HIS A 56 23.17 -8.69 36.95
C HIS A 56 22.27 -9.80 36.41
N GLU A 57 21.96 -10.80 37.23
CA GLU A 57 21.03 -11.88 36.86
C GLU A 57 19.62 -11.33 36.58
N ASP A 58 19.12 -10.43 37.43
CA ASP A 58 17.82 -9.77 37.22
C ASP A 58 17.80 -8.93 35.93
N ILE A 59 18.87 -8.18 35.66
CA ILE A 59 19.01 -7.38 34.43
C ILE A 59 18.97 -8.29 33.20
N GLU A 60 19.69 -9.41 33.22
CA GLU A 60 19.65 -10.38 32.12
C GLU A 60 18.26 -10.97 31.93
N HIS A 61 17.59 -11.36 33.02
CA HIS A 61 16.24 -11.89 32.99
C HIS A 61 15.26 -10.88 32.39
N LEU A 62 15.33 -9.62 32.81
CA LEU A 62 14.51 -8.53 32.28
C LEU A 62 14.79 -8.26 30.80
N HIS A 63 16.05 -8.32 30.38
CA HIS A 63 16.41 -8.17 28.97
C HIS A 63 15.81 -9.29 28.12
N ARG A 64 15.95 -10.56 28.54
CA ARG A 64 15.36 -11.71 27.83
C ARG A 64 13.83 -11.62 27.76
N THR A 65 13.19 -11.22 28.86
CA THR A 65 11.73 -11.02 28.90
C THR A 65 11.31 -9.92 27.93
N ARG A 66 12.01 -8.79 27.92
CA ARG A 66 11.72 -7.68 27.01
C ARG A 66 11.92 -8.07 25.55
N THR A 67 12.97 -8.81 25.21
CA THR A 67 13.20 -9.26 23.83
C THR A 67 12.11 -10.20 23.35
N ASN A 68 11.64 -11.10 24.22
CA ASN A 68 10.55 -12.02 23.90
C ASN A 68 9.24 -11.28 23.67
N LEU A 69 8.88 -10.34 24.55
CA LEU A 69 7.67 -9.53 24.40
C LEU A 69 7.70 -8.67 23.13
N VAL A 70 8.85 -8.09 22.78
CA VAL A 70 9.00 -7.32 21.54
C VAL A 70 8.85 -8.21 20.31
N ALA A 71 9.39 -9.43 20.33
CA ALA A 71 9.23 -10.39 19.25
C ALA A 71 7.77 -10.83 19.10
N GLU A 72 7.08 -11.13 20.21
CA GLU A 72 5.66 -11.52 20.24
C GLU A 72 4.78 -10.40 19.67
N HIS A 73 4.92 -9.16 20.17
CA HIS A 73 4.17 -8.03 19.65
C HIS A 73 4.44 -7.74 18.17
N ARG A 74 5.65 -8.03 17.68
CA ARG A 74 5.96 -7.88 16.26
C ARG A 74 5.20 -8.90 15.43
N LEU A 75 5.17 -10.17 15.87
CA LEU A 75 4.41 -11.22 15.21
C LEU A 75 2.90 -10.92 15.22
N GLU A 76 2.36 -10.44 16.33
CA GLU A 76 0.95 -10.02 16.42
C GLU A 76 0.62 -8.90 15.43
N ARG A 77 1.47 -7.87 15.34
CA ARG A 77 1.27 -6.76 14.40
C ARG A 77 1.35 -7.24 12.96
N ASP A 78 2.32 -8.09 12.63
CA ASP A 78 2.49 -8.62 11.28
C ASP A 78 1.26 -9.47 10.88
N ALA A 79 0.70 -10.25 11.81
CA ALA A 79 -0.54 -11.00 11.58
C ALA A 79 -1.75 -10.08 11.35
N ILE A 80 -1.89 -9.01 12.13
CA ILE A 80 -2.96 -8.01 11.95
C ILE A 80 -2.82 -7.30 10.60
N MET A 81 -1.59 -6.93 10.21
CA MET A 81 -1.33 -6.31 8.91
C MET A 81 -1.72 -7.25 7.77
N GLN A 82 -1.33 -8.52 7.84
CA GLN A 82 -1.71 -9.52 6.83
C GLN A 82 -3.22 -9.74 6.73
N ASP A 83 -3.94 -9.78 7.86
CA ASP A 83 -5.40 -9.86 7.86
C ASP A 83 -6.04 -8.62 7.20
N CYS A 84 -5.53 -7.44 7.55
CA CYS A 84 -5.99 -6.19 6.95
C CYS A 84 -5.75 -6.17 5.44
N ASP A 85 -4.56 -6.57 4.99
CA ASP A 85 -4.23 -6.66 3.56
C ASP A 85 -5.12 -7.67 2.83
N ALA A 86 -5.37 -8.84 3.43
CA ALA A 86 -6.27 -9.85 2.89
C ALA A 86 -7.70 -9.32 2.74
N ARG A 87 -8.20 -8.60 3.76
CA ARG A 87 -9.53 -7.98 3.71
C ARG A 87 -9.59 -6.87 2.67
N ILE A 88 -8.58 -5.99 2.61
CA ILE A 88 -8.48 -4.95 1.59
C ILE A 88 -8.46 -5.57 0.20
N ALA A 89 -7.73 -6.67 -0.02
CA ALA A 89 -7.71 -7.38 -1.30
C ALA A 89 -9.09 -7.94 -1.69
N ILE A 90 -9.84 -8.52 -0.73
CA ILE A 90 -11.21 -9.00 -0.97
C ILE A 90 -12.14 -7.84 -1.36
N TYR A 91 -12.05 -6.69 -0.68
CA TYR A 91 -12.88 -5.53 -0.98
C TYR A 91 -12.45 -4.84 -2.28
N ALA A 92 -11.16 -4.81 -2.59
CA ALA A 92 -10.63 -4.32 -3.87
C ALA A 92 -11.04 -5.22 -5.03
N ALA A 93 -11.07 -6.55 -4.85
CA ALA A 93 -11.57 -7.48 -5.86
C ALA A 93 -13.09 -7.33 -6.13
N ARG A 94 -13.83 -6.77 -5.16
CA ARG A 94 -15.25 -6.39 -5.30
C ARG A 94 -15.44 -4.91 -5.67
N SER A 95 -14.37 -4.17 -5.93
CA SER A 95 -14.46 -2.77 -6.32
C SER A 95 -15.09 -2.65 -7.70
N LEU A 96 -15.82 -1.55 -7.93
CA LEU A 96 -16.42 -1.27 -9.23
C LEU A 96 -15.34 -1.33 -10.32
N THR A 97 -15.62 -2.08 -11.37
CA THR A 97 -14.77 -2.17 -12.55
C THR A 97 -15.06 -1.03 -13.53
N ALA A 98 -14.20 -0.86 -14.53
CA ALA A 98 -14.47 0.08 -15.62
C ALA A 98 -15.76 -0.29 -16.41
N GLU A 99 -16.09 -1.58 -16.48
CA GLU A 99 -17.33 -2.06 -17.08
C GLU A 99 -18.56 -1.63 -16.28
N ASP A 100 -18.46 -1.63 -14.95
CA ASP A 100 -19.52 -1.12 -14.08
C ASP A 100 -19.75 0.37 -14.29
N ILE A 101 -18.67 1.17 -14.46
CA ILE A 101 -18.78 2.59 -14.80
C ILE A 101 -19.51 2.78 -16.13
N LEU A 102 -19.16 2.01 -17.15
CA LEU A 102 -19.84 2.08 -18.46
C LEU A 102 -21.33 1.78 -18.31
N THR A 103 -21.67 0.74 -17.55
CA THR A 103 -23.06 0.39 -17.25
C THR A 103 -23.78 1.52 -16.53
N LEU A 104 -23.15 2.16 -15.55
CA LEU A 104 -23.70 3.32 -14.85
C LEU A 104 -23.90 4.53 -15.78
N ARG A 105 -22.99 4.77 -16.74
CA ARG A 105 -23.16 5.83 -17.75
C ARG A 105 -24.33 5.56 -18.70
N VAL A 106 -24.55 4.30 -19.08
CA VAL A 106 -25.72 3.89 -19.86
C VAL A 106 -27.01 4.15 -19.08
N VAL A 107 -27.06 3.78 -17.79
CA VAL A 107 -28.21 4.06 -16.92
C VAL A 107 -28.45 5.57 -16.80
N ASN A 108 -27.40 6.38 -16.65
CA ASN A 108 -27.53 7.84 -16.61
C ASN A 108 -28.11 8.41 -17.92
N SER A 109 -27.73 7.82 -19.06
CA SER A 109 -28.27 8.19 -20.37
C SER A 109 -29.75 7.82 -20.52
N GLN A 110 -30.20 6.72 -19.91
CA GLN A 110 -31.62 6.37 -19.85
C GLN A 110 -32.43 7.33 -18.97
N LEU A 111 -31.85 7.82 -17.87
CA LEU A 111 -32.47 8.87 -17.07
C LEU A 111 -32.62 10.17 -17.85
N LEU A 112 -31.66 10.54 -18.71
CA LEU A 112 -31.80 11.67 -19.63
C LEU A 112 -32.96 11.49 -20.61
N LEU A 113 -33.15 10.29 -21.16
CA LEU A 113 -34.32 9.97 -21.99
C LEU A 113 -35.63 10.12 -21.20
N ALA A 114 -35.65 9.74 -19.92
CA ALA A 114 -36.80 9.94 -19.06
C ALA A 114 -37.09 11.44 -18.83
N VAL A 115 -36.05 12.27 -18.62
CA VAL A 115 -36.18 13.73 -18.54
C VAL A 115 -36.88 14.27 -19.79
N GLN A 116 -36.38 13.92 -20.98
CA GLN A 116 -36.97 14.36 -22.25
C GLN A 116 -38.43 13.91 -22.39
N THR A 117 -38.73 12.68 -21.96
CA THR A 117 -40.09 12.14 -21.99
C THR A 117 -41.02 12.93 -21.06
N TYR A 118 -40.61 13.23 -19.83
CA TYR A 118 -41.40 14.04 -18.90
C TYR A 118 -41.59 15.47 -19.39
N THR A 119 -40.57 16.06 -20.01
CA THR A 119 -40.69 17.38 -20.66
C THR A 119 -41.73 17.36 -21.77
N ASN A 120 -41.69 16.34 -22.64
CA ASN A 120 -42.65 16.20 -23.75
C ASN A 120 -44.09 15.96 -23.26
N LEU A 121 -44.25 15.24 -22.15
CA LEU A 121 -45.55 15.01 -21.49
C LEU A 121 -46.03 16.20 -20.64
N LYS A 122 -45.29 17.32 -20.62
CA LYS A 122 -45.58 18.52 -19.81
C LYS A 122 -45.62 18.25 -18.29
N LEU A 123 -44.94 17.21 -17.85
CA LEU A 123 -44.76 16.85 -16.44
C LEU A 123 -43.51 17.57 -15.88
N LEU A 124 -43.63 18.88 -15.69
CA LEU A 124 -42.48 19.76 -15.43
C LEU A 124 -41.75 19.46 -14.11
N ASP A 125 -42.47 19.10 -13.06
CA ASP A 125 -41.86 18.80 -11.75
C ASP A 125 -41.08 17.47 -11.80
N GLN A 126 -41.63 16.46 -12.47
CA GLN A 126 -40.97 15.18 -12.70
C GLN A 126 -39.73 15.35 -13.59
N ALA A 127 -39.80 16.20 -14.62
CA ALA A 127 -38.65 16.52 -15.46
C ALA A 127 -37.53 17.22 -14.67
N ARG A 128 -37.87 18.18 -13.78
CA ARG A 128 -36.90 18.85 -12.91
C ARG A 128 -36.23 17.89 -11.93
N PHE A 129 -37.01 17.01 -11.29
CA PHE A 129 -36.48 16.01 -10.38
C PHE A 129 -35.54 15.04 -11.11
N ALA A 130 -35.97 14.51 -12.26
CA ALA A 130 -35.16 13.60 -13.06
C ALA A 130 -33.86 14.26 -13.55
N ASN A 131 -33.91 15.53 -13.94
CA ASN A 131 -32.71 16.27 -14.37
C ASN A 131 -31.73 16.47 -13.21
N THR A 132 -32.24 16.77 -12.00
CA THR A 132 -31.43 16.87 -10.79
C THR A 132 -30.78 15.52 -10.44
N ALA A 133 -31.53 14.42 -10.59
CA ALA A 133 -31.02 13.06 -10.37
C ALA A 133 -29.90 12.72 -11.36
N VAL A 134 -30.07 13.03 -12.65
CA VAL A 134 -29.03 12.84 -13.69
C VAL A 134 -27.74 13.58 -13.33
N GLN A 135 -27.84 14.85 -12.93
CA GLN A 135 -26.64 15.63 -12.60
C GLN A 135 -25.89 15.07 -11.39
N ARG A 136 -26.63 14.72 -10.33
CA ARG A 136 -26.02 14.13 -9.12
C ARG A 136 -25.41 12.76 -9.40
N PHE A 137 -26.10 11.94 -10.19
CA PHE A 137 -25.63 10.61 -10.54
C PHE A 137 -24.39 10.68 -11.43
N GLY A 138 -24.36 11.58 -12.42
CA GLY A 138 -23.18 11.87 -13.23
C GLY A 138 -21.96 12.27 -12.38
N GLN A 139 -22.13 13.20 -11.43
CA GLN A 139 -21.05 13.60 -10.53
C GLN A 139 -20.52 12.46 -9.65
N VAL A 140 -21.39 11.50 -9.26
CA VAL A 140 -20.95 10.30 -8.53
C VAL A 140 -20.16 9.38 -9.45
N ILE A 141 -20.63 9.15 -10.67
CA ILE A 141 -19.94 8.33 -11.67
C ILE A 141 -18.54 8.89 -11.96
N ASP A 142 -18.42 10.20 -12.16
CA ASP A 142 -17.14 10.83 -12.49
C ASP A 142 -16.15 10.76 -11.32
N ARG A 143 -16.63 10.94 -10.08
CA ARG A 143 -15.78 10.74 -8.87
C ARG A 143 -15.33 9.29 -8.72
N ILE A 144 -16.20 8.32 -9.00
CA ILE A 144 -15.84 6.89 -8.96
C ILE A 144 -14.82 6.59 -10.07
N ALA A 145 -15.01 7.14 -11.27
CA ALA A 145 -14.09 6.97 -12.39
C ALA A 145 -12.71 7.58 -12.13
N GLU A 146 -12.65 8.74 -11.46
CA GLU A 146 -11.40 9.39 -11.06
C GLU A 146 -10.67 8.63 -9.93
N ALA A 147 -11.42 8.03 -9.01
CA ALA A 147 -10.87 7.26 -7.90
C ALA A 147 -10.36 5.87 -8.30
N LEU A 148 -10.79 5.35 -9.45
CA LEU A 148 -10.25 4.12 -10.00
C LEU A 148 -8.85 4.38 -10.58
N PRO A 149 -7.84 3.56 -10.21
CA PRO A 149 -6.52 3.67 -10.82
C PRO A 149 -6.70 3.63 -12.33
N ALA A 150 -6.12 4.63 -13.02
CA ALA A 150 -6.22 4.77 -14.46
C ALA A 150 -6.09 3.38 -15.08
N MET A 151 -7.18 2.89 -15.67
CA MET A 151 -7.21 1.61 -16.34
C MET A 151 -5.92 1.55 -17.16
N PRO A 152 -5.06 0.53 -17.02
CA PRO A 152 -3.99 0.36 -18.00
C PRO A 152 -4.71 0.46 -19.33
N LYS A 153 -4.36 1.48 -20.15
CA LYS A 153 -5.01 1.75 -21.44
C LYS A 153 -5.27 0.40 -22.06
N GLN A 154 -6.56 0.02 -22.08
CA GLN A 154 -6.99 -1.36 -22.28
C GLN A 154 -6.16 -1.92 -23.42
N PRO A 155 -5.33 -2.96 -23.21
CA PRO A 155 -4.45 -3.47 -24.27
C PRO A 155 -5.35 -3.74 -25.46
N ASP A 156 -5.01 -3.10 -26.57
CA ASP A 156 -5.92 -2.72 -27.62
C ASP A 156 -6.66 -3.92 -28.23
N TYR A 157 -7.72 -4.40 -27.57
CA TYR A 157 -8.55 -5.50 -28.07
C TYR A 157 -9.13 -5.15 -29.43
N ILE A 158 -9.41 -3.86 -29.66
CA ILE A 158 -9.85 -3.37 -30.97
C ILE A 158 -8.71 -3.45 -31.99
N LEU A 159 -7.44 -3.19 -31.62
CA LEU A 159 -6.30 -3.40 -32.52
C LEU A 159 -6.04 -4.87 -32.79
N ASP A 160 -6.18 -5.74 -31.78
CA ASP A 160 -6.00 -7.18 -31.94
C ASP A 160 -7.11 -7.78 -32.82
N VAL A 161 -8.36 -7.38 -32.60
CA VAL A 161 -9.50 -7.71 -33.48
C VAL A 161 -9.28 -7.14 -34.87
N ALA A 162 -8.82 -5.90 -35.02
CA ALA A 162 -8.59 -5.31 -36.33
C ALA A 162 -7.43 -6.00 -37.07
N ALA A 163 -6.34 -6.33 -36.38
CA ALA A 163 -5.18 -7.03 -36.92
C ALA A 163 -5.53 -8.44 -37.37
N ASN A 164 -6.33 -9.17 -36.58
CA ASN A 164 -6.73 -10.55 -36.82
C ASN A 164 -8.08 -10.70 -37.55
N SER A 165 -8.77 -9.59 -37.87
CA SER A 165 -10.06 -9.65 -38.54
C SER A 165 -9.91 -10.11 -39.99
N VAL A 166 -10.46 -11.28 -40.29
CA VAL A 166 -10.76 -11.68 -41.66
C VAL A 166 -11.84 -10.71 -42.20
N PRO A 167 -11.73 -10.20 -43.45
CA PRO A 167 -12.70 -9.28 -44.04
C PRO A 167 -14.12 -9.86 -44.08
N ASN A 168 -14.88 -9.69 -43.00
CA ASN A 168 -16.22 -10.29 -42.82
C ASN A 168 -17.34 -9.50 -43.50
N GLY A 169 -17.00 -8.73 -44.54
CA GLY A 169 -17.94 -7.95 -45.31
C GLY A 169 -18.45 -6.67 -44.65
N LYS A 170 -17.97 -6.28 -43.46
CA LYS A 170 -18.52 -5.13 -42.72
C LYS A 170 -17.55 -3.94 -42.66
N SER A 171 -18.11 -2.74 -42.53
CA SER A 171 -17.39 -1.46 -42.56
C SER A 171 -16.71 -1.12 -41.22
N TRP A 172 -15.64 -0.30 -41.27
CA TRP A 172 -14.90 0.23 -40.12
C TRP A 172 -14.93 1.75 -40.12
N LEU A 173 -15.04 2.37 -38.95
CA LEU A 173 -14.99 3.82 -38.78
C LEU A 173 -13.65 4.24 -38.16
N VAL A 174 -13.00 5.24 -38.75
CA VAL A 174 -11.81 5.89 -38.19
C VAL A 174 -12.12 7.35 -37.90
N HIS A 175 -11.89 7.77 -36.66
CA HIS A 175 -12.11 9.15 -36.23
C HIS A 175 -10.82 9.84 -35.79
N GLY A 176 -10.80 11.17 -35.90
CA GLY A 176 -9.71 12.00 -35.40
C GLY A 176 -9.92 13.48 -35.74
N PRO A 177 -9.12 14.39 -35.16
CA PRO A 177 -9.27 15.82 -35.40
C PRO A 177 -9.02 16.21 -36.87
N GLN A 178 -9.59 17.33 -37.30
CA GLN A 178 -9.36 17.85 -38.66
C GLN A 178 -7.84 18.08 -38.87
N ALA A 179 -7.37 17.89 -40.11
CA ALA A 179 -5.95 17.99 -40.48
C ALA A 179 -4.99 16.97 -39.84
N CYS A 180 -5.46 15.91 -39.16
CA CYS A 180 -4.58 14.86 -38.62
C CYS A 180 -4.05 13.86 -39.65
N GLY A 181 -4.26 14.07 -40.96
CA GLY A 181 -3.72 13.21 -42.03
C GLY A 181 -4.54 11.97 -42.38
N LYS A 182 -5.78 11.84 -41.87
CA LYS A 182 -6.69 10.70 -42.16
C LYS A 182 -6.89 10.46 -43.65
N THR A 183 -7.27 11.50 -44.39
CA THR A 183 -7.49 11.44 -45.85
C THR A 183 -6.23 11.02 -46.60
N ARG A 184 -5.05 11.51 -46.15
CA ARG A 184 -3.75 11.18 -46.76
C ARG A 184 -3.37 9.70 -46.56
N ASN A 185 -3.69 9.14 -45.39
CA ASN A 185 -3.36 7.75 -45.02
C ASN A 185 -4.54 6.78 -45.23
N ALA A 186 -5.65 7.24 -45.78
CA ALA A 186 -6.89 6.47 -45.93
C ALA A 186 -6.65 5.16 -46.68
N ARG A 187 -5.84 5.20 -47.75
CA ARG A 187 -5.52 4.03 -48.56
C ARG A 187 -4.73 2.98 -47.77
N ALA A 188 -3.70 3.41 -47.05
CA ALA A 188 -2.88 2.51 -46.24
C ALA A 188 -3.70 1.84 -45.13
N ILE A 189 -4.61 2.58 -44.51
CA ILE A 189 -5.51 2.05 -43.47
C ILE A 189 -6.52 1.07 -44.08
N ALA A 190 -7.09 1.39 -45.23
CA ALA A 190 -8.04 0.51 -45.93
C ALA A 190 -7.37 -0.81 -46.35
N ASP A 191 -6.15 -0.75 -46.89
CA ASP A 191 -5.38 -1.92 -47.28
C ASP A 191 -5.04 -2.79 -46.06
N ALA A 192 -4.65 -2.17 -44.95
CA ALA A 192 -4.34 -2.89 -43.71
C ALA A 192 -5.59 -3.55 -43.08
N LEU A 193 -6.78 -2.99 -43.27
CA LEU A 193 -8.05 -3.58 -42.83
C LEU A 193 -8.70 -4.50 -43.88
N GLY A 194 -8.14 -4.61 -45.09
CA GLY A 194 -8.69 -5.41 -46.18
C GLY A 194 -10.01 -4.85 -46.74
N LEU A 195 -10.17 -3.53 -46.76
CA LEU A 195 -11.38 -2.83 -47.22
C LEU A 195 -11.15 -2.24 -48.63
N PRO A 196 -11.97 -2.57 -49.64
CA PRO A 196 -11.84 -2.05 -51.00
C PRO A 196 -12.26 -0.58 -51.15
N ASP A 197 -13.26 -0.15 -50.37
CA ASP A 197 -13.91 1.15 -50.55
C ASP A 197 -13.57 2.11 -49.40
N ILE A 198 -13.51 3.40 -49.71
CA ILE A 198 -13.24 4.46 -48.74
C ILE A 198 -14.34 5.52 -48.88
N LEU A 199 -14.98 5.85 -47.76
CA LEU A 199 -15.90 6.97 -47.63
C LEU A 199 -15.26 8.02 -46.72
N ASP A 200 -14.83 9.13 -47.31
CA ASP A 200 -14.32 10.29 -46.57
C ASP A 200 -15.47 11.23 -46.16
N ASP A 201 -15.21 12.09 -45.17
CA ASP A 201 -16.14 13.11 -44.67
C ASP A 201 -17.51 12.59 -44.17
N TRP A 202 -17.52 11.39 -43.58
CA TRP A 202 -18.76 10.89 -42.98
C TRP A 202 -19.14 11.69 -41.72
N GLN A 203 -20.42 12.07 -41.63
CA GLN A 203 -20.98 12.80 -40.51
C GLN A 203 -22.09 11.98 -39.85
N PRO A 204 -22.27 12.11 -38.52
CA PRO A 204 -23.38 11.48 -37.81
C PRO A 204 -24.73 11.83 -38.46
N GLY A 205 -25.53 10.81 -38.78
CA GLY A 205 -26.82 10.96 -39.46
C GLY A 205 -26.78 10.69 -40.97
N MET A 206 -25.60 10.58 -41.59
CA MET A 206 -25.48 10.11 -42.96
C MET A 206 -25.64 8.57 -43.04
N PRO A 207 -26.20 8.05 -44.15
CA PRO A 207 -26.35 6.61 -44.32
C PRO A 207 -24.99 5.91 -44.24
N VAL A 208 -24.91 4.86 -43.43
CA VAL A 208 -23.69 4.07 -43.27
C VAL A 208 -23.60 3.03 -44.39
N PRO A 209 -22.45 2.93 -45.08
CA PRO A 209 -22.20 1.85 -46.03
C PRO A 209 -22.30 0.49 -45.32
N THR A 210 -23.20 -0.36 -45.80
CA THR A 210 -23.50 -1.65 -45.18
C THR A 210 -22.39 -2.67 -45.34
N THR A 211 -21.51 -2.51 -46.33
CA THR A 211 -20.45 -3.50 -46.59
C THR A 211 -19.11 -2.91 -47.01
N LYS A 212 -18.04 -3.44 -46.42
CA LYS A 212 -16.64 -3.35 -46.90
C LYS A 212 -16.08 -1.94 -47.13
N THR A 213 -16.55 -0.93 -46.41
CA THR A 213 -16.07 0.46 -46.57
C THR A 213 -15.29 0.93 -45.34
N LEU A 214 -14.16 1.60 -45.56
CA LEU A 214 -13.49 2.42 -44.56
C LEU A 214 -14.19 3.78 -44.48
N VAL A 215 -14.74 4.12 -43.33
CA VAL A 215 -15.46 5.37 -43.10
C VAL A 215 -14.58 6.31 -42.28
N LEU A 216 -14.30 7.50 -42.79
CA LEU A 216 -13.52 8.51 -42.08
C LEU A 216 -14.44 9.60 -41.55
N THR A 217 -14.21 10.03 -40.32
CA THR A 217 -14.96 11.14 -39.73
C THR A 217 -14.08 12.07 -38.92
N ASN A 218 -14.45 13.35 -38.91
CA ASN A 218 -13.88 14.39 -38.06
C ASN A 218 -14.76 14.70 -36.83
N ALA A 219 -15.94 14.09 -36.71
CA ALA A 219 -16.85 14.32 -35.60
C ALA A 219 -16.31 13.71 -34.29
N GLU A 220 -16.63 14.33 -33.16
CA GLU A 220 -16.30 13.81 -31.83
C GLU A 220 -17.50 13.06 -31.21
N GLY A 221 -17.96 12.00 -31.88
CA GLY A 221 -18.98 11.09 -31.38
C GLY A 221 -20.34 11.71 -30.97
N PRO A 222 -21.33 10.90 -30.55
CA PRO A 222 -21.38 9.44 -30.67
C PRO A 222 -21.55 8.97 -32.12
N PHE A 223 -20.85 7.90 -32.51
CA PHE A 223 -20.76 7.42 -33.90
C PHE A 223 -21.81 6.36 -34.27
N GLN A 224 -23.07 6.53 -33.86
CA GLN A 224 -24.11 5.56 -34.19
C GLN A 224 -24.25 5.42 -35.72
N PRO A 225 -24.39 4.19 -36.27
CA PRO A 225 -24.52 2.88 -35.63
C PRO A 225 -23.20 2.15 -35.27
N PHE A 226 -22.04 2.73 -35.53
CA PHE A 226 -20.75 2.09 -35.24
C PHE A 226 -20.46 2.05 -33.73
N THR A 227 -20.66 0.88 -33.11
CA THR A 227 -20.41 0.69 -31.66
C THR A 227 -19.15 -0.13 -31.36
N ARG A 228 -18.74 -1.03 -32.26
CA ARG A 228 -17.66 -2.01 -32.02
C ARG A 228 -16.48 -1.91 -32.98
N ARG A 229 -16.61 -1.14 -34.07
CA ARG A 229 -15.61 -1.04 -35.15
C ARG A 229 -15.22 0.40 -35.39
N VAL A 230 -14.72 1.01 -34.33
CA VAL A 230 -14.32 2.40 -34.27
C VAL A 230 -12.85 2.42 -33.84
N LEU A 231 -12.00 3.04 -34.65
CA LEU A 231 -10.58 3.20 -34.38
C LEU A 231 -10.26 4.70 -34.32
N SER A 232 -9.38 5.10 -33.40
CA SER A 232 -8.75 6.42 -33.52
C SER A 232 -7.76 6.42 -34.68
N PHE A 233 -7.44 7.60 -35.22
CA PHE A 233 -6.42 7.72 -36.26
C PHE A 233 -5.06 7.14 -35.80
N GLU A 234 -4.66 7.37 -34.55
CA GLU A 234 -3.42 6.82 -33.99
C GLU A 234 -3.42 5.29 -33.96
N GLN A 235 -4.54 4.69 -33.55
CA GLN A 235 -4.73 3.24 -33.55
C GLN A 235 -4.68 2.66 -34.98
N ALA A 236 -5.36 3.30 -35.93
CA ALA A 236 -5.33 2.89 -37.32
C ALA A 236 -3.90 2.89 -37.89
N MET A 237 -3.09 3.90 -37.56
CA MET A 237 -1.69 3.98 -37.99
C MET A 237 -0.80 2.93 -37.31
N SER A 238 -1.04 2.62 -36.03
CA SER A 238 -0.36 1.53 -35.33
C SER A 238 -0.60 0.18 -36.03
N LEU A 239 -1.83 -0.06 -36.49
CA LEU A 239 -2.19 -1.25 -37.26
C LEU A 239 -1.53 -1.30 -38.66
N VAL A 240 -1.41 -0.15 -39.32
CA VAL A 240 -0.67 -0.07 -40.60
C VAL A 240 0.80 -0.41 -40.37
N ALA A 241 1.41 0.13 -39.32
CA ALA A 241 2.80 -0.15 -38.97
C ALA A 241 3.03 -1.63 -38.62
N SER A 242 2.12 -2.26 -37.87
CA SER A 242 2.24 -3.68 -37.50
C SER A 242 2.14 -4.61 -38.72
N LYS A 243 1.25 -4.32 -39.69
CA LYS A 243 1.14 -5.11 -40.93
C LYS A 243 2.29 -4.87 -41.90
N GLN A 244 2.82 -3.65 -41.98
CA GLN A 244 3.99 -3.35 -42.80
C GLN A 244 5.27 -4.01 -42.25
N GLY A 245 5.44 -4.04 -40.92
CA GLY A 245 6.55 -4.73 -40.27
C GLY A 245 6.48 -6.27 -40.35
N ALA A 246 5.27 -6.83 -40.48
CA ALA A 246 5.07 -8.27 -40.71
C ALA A 246 5.25 -8.71 -42.18
N ALA A 247 5.35 -7.76 -43.11
CA ALA A 247 5.49 -8.00 -44.55
C ALA A 247 6.91 -7.71 -45.10
N ALA A 248 7.85 -7.36 -44.23
CA ALA A 248 9.27 -7.14 -44.53
C ALA A 248 10.12 -8.33 -44.07
#